data_AF-A0A8H7KDY9-F1
#
_entry.id   AF-A0A8H7KDY9-F1
#
_cell.length_a   1.000
_cell.length_b   1.000
_cell.length_c   1.000
_cell.angle_alpha   90.00
_cell.angle_beta   90.00
_cell.angle_gamma   90.00
#
_symmetry.space_group_name_H-M   'P 1'
#
loop_
_entity.id
_entity.type
_entity.pdbx_description
1 polymer ?
#
loop_
_entity_poly.entity_id
_entity_poly.type
_entity_poly.pdbx_seq_one_letter_code
_entity_poly.pdbx_strand_id
1 'polypeptide(L)'
;MERASLPPGIDFLASPGRSALVATLAQRYRTITLCWVDTICIDQNDEDDKLRQIPMMGEIFGGAEAVLIILGCVLGMRQDHVDELTKQLGGALSMEADEAWALEGPYWQNGDGRGLIAQAMRGLARLTVTSWSTRVWTLQEYILARRVVWIGKDLESLILHDRLFSALPSICDTLDIRECLGDEFAKLYGFFSGMANCRLGPVEKTRVMELLGNRKATVECDEVYGVMAASGVEIPTIKGERKESAWARWVEAALGRGHLRWLLMPAASEPLPFSPQPIARNCIVVPFGMRHKASSGSALDEVKPLGPIEVQNGTVNVTGRMIGTCRVGARLGKVHEPIPNRIHRDITLMQFTLGRWPRALKIASAFGAGRYNPQQTMFIAQALLNNWARALYAVRHGKEDGFKMKLRRGRQTLIWQDFMALQMGQMPGMNDGIAHLTKIRRLSVSIDAVLVLAPDQEVSDGELIVIDVGGRTVDGRCIFMIATKPSPEAGSSDDVLHKLCVTLPVTDEYEEAIQSLPLQTFSFGGKGCKICEKLSKDSSVRTHISTLPPVGSTIIRRPKFTVMPAKWKIAKNRRRYNRKRRVMYAR
;
A
#
# COMPACT_ATOMS: atom_id res chain seq x y z
N MET A 1 -13.09 26.53 6.19
CA MET A 1 -13.48 26.70 4.78
C MET A 1 -12.91 28.04 4.35
N GLU A 2 -11.74 28.03 3.74
CA GLU A 2 -11.23 29.19 3.00
C GLU A 2 -11.02 28.69 1.58
N ARG A 3 -11.68 29.33 0.61
CA ARG A 3 -11.36 29.19 -0.79
C ARG A 3 -9.89 29.59 -0.94
N ALA A 4 -9.10 28.81 -1.66
CA ALA A 4 -7.71 29.14 -1.99
C ALA A 4 -7.64 30.25 -3.06
N SER A 5 -8.36 31.34 -2.84
CA SER A 5 -8.06 32.62 -3.46
C SER A 5 -7.19 33.40 -2.47
N LEU A 6 -6.33 34.31 -2.95
CA LEU A 6 -5.79 35.36 -2.09
C LEU A 6 -6.97 35.96 -1.28
N PRO A 7 -6.79 36.24 0.03
CA PRO A 7 -7.85 36.88 0.81
C PRO A 7 -8.38 38.09 0.04
N PRO A 8 -9.72 38.28 -0.06
CA PRO A 8 -10.28 39.38 -0.82
C PRO A 8 -9.60 40.70 -0.43
N GLY A 9 -8.93 41.37 -1.38
CA GLY A 9 -8.22 42.64 -1.17
C GLY A 9 -6.70 42.56 -0.98
N ILE A 10 -6.07 41.38 -0.99
CA ILE A 10 -4.59 41.27 -1.00
C ILE A 10 -4.09 41.14 -2.44
N ASP A 11 -3.41 42.18 -2.93
CA ASP A 11 -2.63 42.13 -4.17
C ASP A 11 -1.51 41.08 -4.04
N PHE A 12 -1.34 40.23 -5.05
CA PHE A 12 -0.22 39.28 -5.11
C PHE A 12 1.13 40.01 -4.91
N LEU A 13 1.23 41.23 -5.41
CA LEU A 13 2.41 42.07 -5.27
C LEU A 13 2.76 42.40 -3.80
N ALA A 14 1.80 42.34 -2.89
CA ALA A 14 2.00 42.52 -1.45
C ALA A 14 1.98 41.20 -0.67
N SER A 15 1.84 40.06 -1.35
CA SER A 15 1.64 38.77 -0.69
C SER A 15 2.95 38.17 -0.11
N PRO A 16 2.88 37.41 1.00
CA PRO A 16 4.01 36.62 1.48
C PRO A 16 4.56 35.63 0.44
N GLY A 17 3.70 35.15 -0.46
CA GLY A 17 4.08 34.27 -1.57
C GLY A 17 5.06 34.94 -2.53
N ARG A 18 4.80 36.19 -2.91
CA ARG A 18 5.76 36.97 -3.72
C ARG A 18 7.07 37.20 -3.00
N SER A 19 7.04 37.57 -1.72
CA SER A 19 8.28 37.80 -0.96
C SER A 19 9.16 36.54 -0.92
N ALA A 20 8.56 35.37 -0.70
CA ALA A 20 9.27 34.09 -0.75
C ALA A 20 9.82 33.77 -2.15
N LEU A 21 9.05 34.04 -3.20
CA LEU A 21 9.49 33.86 -4.58
C LEU A 21 10.70 34.75 -4.91
N VAL A 22 10.62 36.05 -4.63
CA VAL A 22 11.71 37.02 -4.87
C VAL A 22 12.96 36.63 -4.07
N ALA A 23 12.81 36.29 -2.79
CA ALA A 23 13.93 35.86 -1.95
C ALA A 23 14.61 34.62 -2.51
N THR A 24 13.84 33.62 -2.95
CA THR A 24 14.37 32.38 -3.53
C THR A 24 15.10 32.64 -4.85
N LEU A 25 14.52 33.45 -5.74
CA LEU A 25 15.16 33.82 -7.01
C LEU A 25 16.50 34.51 -6.75
N ALA A 26 16.56 35.47 -5.83
CA ALA A 26 17.78 36.17 -5.48
C ALA A 26 18.86 35.26 -4.87
N GLN A 27 18.46 34.31 -4.02
CA GLN A 27 19.36 33.40 -3.32
C GLN A 27 19.86 32.24 -4.19
N ARG A 28 19.03 31.71 -5.11
CA ARG A 28 19.32 30.44 -5.80
C ARG A 28 19.08 30.40 -7.31
N TYR A 29 18.21 31.25 -7.85
CA TYR A 29 17.75 31.14 -9.24
C TYR A 29 17.68 32.50 -9.96
N ARG A 30 18.77 33.27 -9.92
CA ARG A 30 18.82 34.65 -10.45
C ARG A 30 18.53 34.76 -11.95
N THR A 31 18.69 33.67 -12.69
CA THR A 31 18.47 33.60 -14.14
C THR A 31 17.03 33.25 -14.52
N ILE A 32 16.20 32.82 -13.57
CA ILE A 32 14.81 32.44 -13.82
C ILE A 32 13.93 33.69 -13.86
N THR A 33 13.20 33.87 -14.96
CA THR A 33 12.34 35.03 -15.21
C THR A 33 10.85 34.69 -15.30
N LEU A 34 10.52 33.39 -15.40
CA LEU A 34 9.14 32.89 -15.47
C LEU A 34 8.83 32.04 -14.25
N CYS A 35 7.68 32.27 -13.64
CA CYS A 35 7.18 31.50 -12.51
C CYS A 35 5.71 31.20 -12.74
N TRP A 36 5.31 29.97 -12.46
CA TRP A 36 3.91 29.56 -12.50
C TRP A 36 3.37 29.51 -11.06
N VAL A 37 2.22 30.13 -10.84
CA VAL A 37 1.50 30.14 -9.56
C VAL A 37 0.05 29.84 -9.86
N ASP A 38 -0.45 28.70 -9.36
CA ASP A 38 -1.81 28.19 -9.63
C ASP A 38 -2.90 29.25 -9.48
N THR A 39 -2.86 30.02 -8.39
CA THR A 39 -3.84 31.08 -8.06
C THR A 39 -3.81 32.29 -8.99
N ILE A 40 -2.79 32.44 -9.84
CA ILE A 40 -2.61 33.57 -10.77
C ILE A 40 -2.71 33.10 -12.21
N CYS A 41 -2.07 31.98 -12.54
CA CYS A 41 -1.97 31.47 -13.89
C CYS A 41 -3.21 30.71 -14.36
N ILE A 42 -4.08 30.30 -13.43
CA ILE A 42 -5.37 29.68 -13.72
C ILE A 42 -6.46 30.71 -13.40
N ASP A 43 -7.43 30.88 -14.31
CA ASP A 43 -8.62 31.67 -13.99
C ASP A 43 -9.45 30.93 -12.94
N GLN A 44 -9.34 31.38 -11.70
CA GLN A 44 -10.02 30.77 -10.56
C GLN A 44 -11.56 30.90 -10.62
N ASN A 45 -12.08 31.74 -11.52
CA ASN A 45 -13.51 31.94 -11.74
C ASN A 45 -14.05 31.16 -12.95
N ASP A 46 -13.18 30.57 -13.76
CA ASP A 46 -13.56 29.73 -14.91
C ASP A 46 -13.30 28.25 -14.60
N GLU A 47 -14.38 27.50 -14.37
CA GLU A 47 -14.29 26.06 -14.14
C GLU A 47 -13.77 25.29 -15.37
N ASP A 48 -14.03 25.78 -16.57
CA ASP A 48 -13.56 25.10 -17.79
C ASP A 48 -12.05 25.37 -18.00
N ASP A 49 -11.52 26.51 -17.56
CA ASP A 49 -10.07 26.74 -17.47
C ASP A 49 -9.41 25.80 -16.46
N LYS A 50 -9.97 25.65 -15.25
CA LYS A 50 -9.45 24.68 -14.26
C LYS A 50 -9.39 23.26 -14.82
N LEU A 51 -10.46 22.81 -15.47
CA LEU A 51 -10.50 21.48 -16.08
C LEU A 51 -9.45 21.31 -17.20
N ARG A 52 -9.14 22.36 -17.96
CA ARG A 52 -8.04 22.33 -18.93
C ARG A 52 -6.66 22.31 -18.27
N GLN A 53 -6.47 23.02 -17.16
CA GLN A 53 -5.19 23.19 -16.49
C GLN A 53 -4.79 21.97 -15.63
N ILE A 54 -5.75 21.29 -14.99
CA ILE A 54 -5.47 20.15 -14.10
C ILE A 54 -4.64 19.04 -14.78
N PRO A 55 -4.97 18.58 -16.00
CA PRO A 55 -4.13 17.61 -16.72
C PRO A 55 -2.72 18.15 -17.04
N MET A 56 -2.54 19.46 -17.18
CA MET A 56 -1.23 20.06 -17.49
C MET A 56 -0.31 20.16 -16.27
N MET A 57 -0.85 20.08 -15.05
CA MET A 57 -0.07 20.26 -13.81
C MET A 57 1.08 19.25 -13.67
N GLY A 58 0.92 18.06 -14.25
CA GLY A 58 1.98 17.05 -14.33
C GLY A 58 3.23 17.58 -15.03
N GLU A 59 3.04 18.12 -16.24
CA GLU A 59 4.11 18.71 -17.05
C GLU A 59 4.65 19.99 -16.45
N ILE A 60 3.80 20.82 -15.82
CA ILE A 60 4.21 22.07 -15.17
C ILE A 60 5.16 21.79 -14.01
N PHE A 61 4.78 20.91 -13.06
CA PHE A 61 5.65 20.60 -11.92
C PHE A 61 6.87 19.76 -12.33
N GLY A 62 6.69 18.82 -13.26
CA GLY A 62 7.78 17.97 -13.77
C GLY A 62 8.80 18.70 -14.64
N GLY A 63 8.34 19.71 -15.39
CA GLY A 63 9.16 20.54 -16.27
C GLY A 63 9.79 21.76 -15.60
N ALA A 64 9.35 22.12 -14.39
CA ALA A 64 9.92 23.23 -13.64
C ALA A 64 11.38 22.98 -13.21
N GLU A 65 12.21 24.02 -13.30
CA GLU A 65 13.60 24.01 -12.81
C GLU A 65 13.65 23.64 -11.31
N ALA A 66 12.73 24.20 -10.54
CA ALA A 66 12.47 23.88 -9.14
C ALA A 66 11.01 24.16 -8.77
N VAL A 67 10.48 23.41 -7.82
CA VAL A 67 9.17 23.66 -7.19
C VAL A 67 9.40 24.25 -5.80
N LEU A 68 8.77 25.38 -5.55
CA LEU A 68 8.92 26.15 -4.32
C LEU A 68 7.78 25.86 -3.36
N ILE A 69 8.07 25.22 -2.23
CA ILE A 69 7.12 24.96 -1.15
C ILE A 69 7.19 26.13 -0.17
N ILE A 70 6.23 27.04 -0.29
CA ILE A 70 6.13 28.23 0.55
C ILE A 70 5.30 27.91 1.80
N LEU A 71 5.91 28.05 2.96
CA LEU A 71 5.33 27.69 4.25
C LEU A 71 4.94 28.92 5.07
N GLY A 72 3.76 28.86 5.68
CA GLY A 72 3.24 29.93 6.55
C GLY A 72 3.88 30.02 7.94
N CYS A 73 4.99 29.32 8.18
CA CYS A 73 5.71 29.29 9.45
C CYS A 73 7.19 29.64 9.28
N VAL A 74 7.86 29.97 10.37
CA VAL A 74 9.32 30.16 10.41
C VAL A 74 9.99 28.80 10.47
N LEU A 75 10.92 28.53 9.55
CA LEU A 75 11.68 27.29 9.52
C LEU A 75 12.87 27.32 10.48
N GLY A 76 13.42 28.48 10.84
CA GLY A 76 14.51 28.61 11.80
C GLY A 76 15.68 27.67 11.50
N MET A 77 15.97 27.49 10.21
CA MET A 77 16.99 26.61 9.66
C MET A 77 17.72 27.39 8.58
N ARG A 78 19.04 27.20 8.50
CA ARG A 78 19.89 27.76 7.45
C ARG A 78 20.52 26.60 6.67
N GLN A 79 20.81 26.82 5.38
CA GLN A 79 21.33 25.76 4.52
C GLN A 79 22.66 25.20 5.02
N ASP A 80 23.57 26.04 5.50
CA ASP A 80 24.88 25.62 6.04
C ASP A 80 24.74 24.66 7.22
N HIS A 81 23.80 24.90 8.14
CA HIS A 81 23.52 23.99 9.25
C HIS A 81 22.91 22.66 8.77
N VAL A 82 22.04 22.70 7.75
CA VAL A 82 21.46 21.49 7.15
C VAL A 82 22.54 20.65 6.47
N ASP A 83 23.42 21.30 5.71
CA ASP A 83 24.49 20.63 4.97
C ASP A 83 25.49 19.97 5.94
N GLU A 84 25.88 20.67 7.00
CA GLU A 84 26.78 20.13 8.02
C GLU A 84 26.14 18.96 8.77
N LEU A 85 24.87 19.08 9.19
CA LEU A 85 24.17 17.97 9.84
C LEU A 85 24.03 16.75 8.90
N THR A 86 23.74 16.99 7.61
CA THR A 86 23.65 15.92 6.60
C THR A 86 24.98 15.20 6.43
N LYS A 87 26.10 15.94 6.42
CA LYS A 87 27.44 15.38 6.37
C LYS A 87 27.75 14.53 7.59
N GLN A 88 27.42 15.00 8.80
CA GLN A 88 27.61 14.24 10.04
C GLN A 88 26.76 12.96 10.08
N LEU A 89 25.56 12.98 9.47
CA LEU A 89 24.70 11.80 9.33
C LEU A 89 25.16 10.83 8.24
N GLY A 90 26.21 11.14 7.47
CA GLY A 90 26.68 10.32 6.35
C GLY A 90 26.91 8.85 6.72
N GLY A 91 27.50 8.59 7.89
CA GLY A 91 27.70 7.22 8.39
C GLY A 91 26.37 6.49 8.68
N ALA A 92 25.36 7.19 9.22
CA ALA A 92 24.05 6.60 9.48
C ALA A 92 23.33 6.23 8.18
N LEU A 93 23.44 7.10 7.17
CA LEU A 93 22.86 6.89 5.85
C LEU A 93 23.53 5.74 5.10
N SER A 94 24.86 5.61 5.20
CA SER A 94 25.61 4.47 4.64
C SER A 94 25.23 3.17 5.33
N MET A 95 25.21 3.15 6.67
CA MET A 95 24.78 1.98 7.47
C MET A 95 23.40 1.48 7.04
N GLU A 96 22.43 2.37 6.81
CA GLU A 96 21.09 1.98 6.36
C GLU A 96 21.11 1.38 4.96
N ALA A 97 21.84 1.99 4.03
CA ALA A 97 21.96 1.53 2.66
C ALA A 97 22.68 0.17 2.54
N ASP A 98 23.73 -0.01 3.35
CA ASP A 98 24.60 -1.20 3.35
C ASP A 98 24.10 -2.31 4.29
N GLU A 99 23.02 -2.05 5.03
CA GLU A 99 22.48 -2.91 6.09
C GLU A 99 23.51 -3.28 7.18
N ALA A 100 24.45 -2.39 7.48
CA ALA A 100 25.57 -2.60 8.41
C ALA A 100 25.19 -2.48 9.92
N TRP A 101 23.92 -2.79 10.25
CA TRP A 101 23.31 -2.57 11.56
C TRP A 101 24.08 -3.17 12.74
N ALA A 102 24.68 -4.35 12.57
CA ALA A 102 25.37 -5.05 13.66
C ALA A 102 26.72 -4.41 14.01
N LEU A 103 27.40 -3.83 13.02
CA LEU A 103 28.73 -3.24 13.18
C LEU A 103 28.63 -1.77 13.60
N GLU A 104 27.79 -1.01 12.89
CA GLU A 104 27.71 0.44 13.03
C GLU A 104 26.52 0.90 13.87
N GLY A 105 25.48 0.07 13.99
CA GLY A 105 24.27 0.39 14.75
C GLY A 105 24.50 0.78 16.20
N PRO A 106 25.43 0.17 16.97
CA PRO A 106 25.66 0.57 18.36
C PRO A 106 26.01 2.06 18.55
N TYR A 107 26.78 2.65 17.63
CA TYR A 107 27.13 4.08 17.68
C TYR A 107 25.88 4.97 17.49
N TRP A 108 25.03 4.63 16.53
CA TRP A 108 23.80 5.38 16.22
C TRP A 108 22.66 5.10 17.20
N GLN A 109 22.68 3.94 17.86
CA GLN A 109 21.68 3.52 18.82
C GLN A 109 21.99 4.03 20.23
N ASN A 110 23.24 3.94 20.69
CA ASN A 110 23.61 4.19 22.09
C ASN A 110 24.78 5.18 22.27
N GLY A 111 25.45 5.58 21.18
CA GLY A 111 26.55 6.54 21.22
C GLY A 111 26.14 7.95 20.78
N ASP A 112 27.15 8.77 20.52
CA ASP A 112 26.98 10.20 20.22
C ASP A 112 26.13 10.47 18.96
N GLY A 113 26.15 9.54 18.00
CA GLY A 113 25.37 9.63 16.77
C GLY A 113 23.85 9.64 16.98
N ARG A 114 23.37 9.11 18.12
CA ARG A 114 21.93 9.08 18.45
C ARG A 114 21.34 10.48 18.54
N GLY A 115 22.07 11.43 19.13
CA GLY A 115 21.64 12.83 19.27
C GLY A 115 21.43 13.52 17.93
N LEU A 116 22.33 13.25 16.97
CA LEU A 116 22.24 13.78 15.60
C LEU A 116 21.00 13.26 14.86
N ILE A 117 20.70 11.96 14.98
CA ILE A 117 19.49 11.36 14.40
C ILE A 117 18.25 12.02 14.99
N ALA A 118 18.18 12.17 16.31
CA ALA A 118 17.03 12.77 16.98
C ALA A 118 16.86 14.25 16.60
N GLN A 119 17.94 15.01 16.48
CA GLN A 119 17.92 16.39 16.00
C GLN A 119 17.38 16.48 14.57
N ALA A 120 17.87 15.63 13.67
CA ALA A 120 17.44 15.62 12.28
C ALA A 120 15.97 15.21 12.13
N MET A 121 15.53 14.18 12.86
CA MET A 121 14.12 13.76 12.89
C MET A 121 13.20 14.91 13.32
N ARG A 122 13.56 15.68 14.37
CA ARG A 122 12.78 16.85 14.80
C ARG A 122 12.78 17.96 13.75
N GLY A 123 13.93 18.22 13.11
CA GLY A 123 14.04 19.16 12.00
C GLY A 123 13.05 18.85 10.87
N LEU A 124 13.01 17.59 10.44
CA LEU A 124 12.07 17.13 9.41
C LEU A 124 10.61 17.16 9.89
N ALA A 125 10.34 16.81 11.15
CA ALA A 125 8.99 16.78 11.72
C ALA A 125 8.28 18.14 11.64
N ARG A 126 9.04 19.26 11.72
CA ARG A 126 8.50 20.63 11.57
C ARG A 126 7.79 20.87 10.24
N LEU A 127 8.22 20.21 9.17
CA LEU A 127 7.60 20.33 7.85
C LEU A 127 6.25 19.60 7.78
N THR A 128 6.09 18.56 8.59
CA THR A 128 4.92 17.67 8.58
C THR A 128 3.69 18.25 9.29
N VAL A 129 3.87 19.33 10.04
CA VAL A 129 2.79 20.04 10.75
C VAL A 129 2.29 21.29 10.01
N THR A 130 2.82 21.55 8.82
CA THR A 130 2.47 22.71 7.99
C THR A 130 1.09 22.54 7.34
N SER A 131 0.44 23.65 7.00
CA SER A 131 -0.82 23.63 6.23
C SER A 131 -0.65 22.95 4.86
N TRP A 132 0.50 23.17 4.22
CA TRP A 132 0.90 22.49 2.97
C TRP A 132 0.73 20.98 3.08
N SER A 133 1.29 20.37 4.14
CA SER A 133 1.28 18.90 4.34
C SER A 133 -0.11 18.23 4.42
N THR A 134 -1.21 18.99 4.42
CA THR A 134 -2.57 18.47 4.54
C THR A 134 -3.40 18.54 3.25
N ARG A 135 -2.90 19.18 2.18
CA ARG A 135 -3.61 19.28 0.89
C ARG A 135 -3.18 18.15 -0.04
N VAL A 136 -4.12 17.56 -0.79
CA VAL A 136 -3.81 16.43 -1.70
C VAL A 136 -2.82 16.80 -2.81
N TRP A 137 -2.99 17.97 -3.42
CA TRP A 137 -2.17 18.49 -4.52
C TRP A 137 -0.67 18.54 -4.23
N THR A 138 -0.30 18.62 -2.95
CA THR A 138 1.10 18.61 -2.50
C THR A 138 1.87 17.34 -2.83
N LEU A 139 1.16 16.24 -3.10
CA LEU A 139 1.80 15.02 -3.58
C LEU A 139 2.43 15.24 -4.96
N GLN A 140 1.71 15.82 -5.90
CA GLN A 140 2.26 16.13 -7.22
C GLN A 140 3.34 17.20 -7.15
N GLU A 141 3.07 18.29 -6.41
CA GLU A 141 4.05 19.38 -6.20
C GLU A 141 5.40 18.85 -5.72
N TYR A 142 5.41 17.92 -4.75
CA TYR A 142 6.64 17.37 -4.21
C TYR A 142 7.21 16.24 -5.06
N ILE A 143 6.40 15.28 -5.53
CA ILE A 143 6.91 14.06 -6.17
C ILE A 143 7.43 14.36 -7.57
N LEU A 144 6.77 15.23 -8.34
CA LEU A 144 7.15 15.53 -9.71
C LEU A 144 8.31 16.52 -9.83
N ALA A 145 8.54 17.33 -8.80
CA ALA A 145 9.54 18.39 -8.84
C ALA A 145 10.93 17.89 -9.25
N ARG A 146 11.61 18.56 -10.17
CA ARG A 146 13.02 18.24 -10.41
C ARG A 146 13.87 18.51 -9.16
N ARG A 147 13.57 19.61 -8.47
CA ARG A 147 14.16 20.01 -7.21
C ARG A 147 13.12 20.67 -6.32
N VAL A 148 13.08 20.28 -5.07
CA VAL A 148 12.19 20.88 -4.06
C VAL A 148 12.96 21.92 -3.27
N VAL A 149 12.41 23.12 -3.17
CA VAL A 149 12.97 24.19 -2.34
C VAL A 149 11.92 24.58 -1.30
N TRP A 150 12.31 24.54 -0.04
CA TRP A 150 11.47 24.90 1.10
C TRP A 150 11.77 26.33 1.51
N ILE A 151 10.75 27.12 1.78
CA ILE A 151 10.93 28.50 2.27
C ILE A 151 9.86 28.84 3.29
N GLY A 152 10.31 29.34 4.45
CA GLY A 152 9.43 29.81 5.52
C GLY A 152 9.25 31.33 5.52
N LYS A 153 8.57 31.83 6.55
CA LYS A 153 8.39 33.28 6.80
C LYS A 153 9.70 34.03 7.06
N ASP A 154 10.75 33.31 7.43
CA ASP A 154 12.12 33.79 7.58
C ASP A 154 12.83 34.03 6.24
N LEU A 155 12.20 33.70 5.11
CA LEU A 155 12.71 33.93 3.75
C LEU A 155 14.05 33.24 3.44
N GLU A 156 14.44 32.26 4.26
CA GLU A 156 15.59 31.39 4.02
C GLU A 156 15.19 30.22 3.11
N SER A 157 15.81 30.11 1.93
CA SER A 157 15.56 29.01 1.01
C SER A 157 16.40 27.78 1.35
N LEU A 158 15.74 26.63 1.54
CA LEU A 158 16.35 25.38 1.98
C LEU A 158 16.14 24.26 0.95
N ILE A 159 17.21 23.52 0.67
CA ILE A 159 17.19 22.28 -0.10
C ILE A 159 17.50 21.16 0.88
N LEU A 160 16.59 20.19 0.96
CA LEU A 160 16.71 19.02 1.82
C LEU A 160 16.87 17.79 0.94
N HIS A 161 17.82 16.92 1.28
CA HIS A 161 17.98 15.65 0.58
C HIS A 161 16.82 14.72 0.91
N ASP A 162 16.10 14.24 -0.12
CA ASP A 162 15.00 13.26 0.04
C ASP A 162 15.44 12.04 0.85
N ARG A 163 16.72 11.67 0.75
CA ARG A 163 17.28 10.51 1.46
C ARG A 163 17.16 10.64 2.98
N LEU A 164 17.11 11.85 3.53
CA LEU A 164 16.88 12.07 4.96
C LEU A 164 15.46 11.64 5.37
N PHE A 165 14.44 12.04 4.59
CA PHE A 165 13.04 11.66 4.82
C PHE A 165 12.81 10.15 4.65
N SER A 166 13.56 9.51 3.75
CA SER A 166 13.51 8.07 3.52
C SER A 166 14.23 7.28 4.62
N ALA A 167 15.50 7.61 4.92
CA ALA A 167 16.39 6.80 5.74
C ALA A 167 16.21 7.01 7.25
N LEU A 168 16.01 8.24 7.73
CA LEU A 168 15.99 8.50 9.18
C LEU A 168 14.85 7.76 9.91
N PRO A 169 13.59 7.75 9.41
CA PRO A 169 12.53 6.95 10.03
C PRO A 169 12.88 5.45 10.02
N SER A 170 13.46 4.98 8.91
CA SER A 170 13.91 3.59 8.74
C SER A 170 14.99 3.19 9.75
N ILE A 171 15.95 4.08 10.04
CA ILE A 171 17.00 3.89 11.05
C ILE A 171 16.39 3.86 12.45
N CYS A 172 15.52 4.81 12.77
CA CYS A 172 14.86 4.88 14.08
C CYS A 172 13.99 3.65 14.38
N ASP A 173 13.21 3.15 13.41
CA ASP A 173 12.44 1.90 13.54
C ASP A 173 13.36 0.68 13.74
N THR A 174 14.47 0.63 12.99
CA THR A 174 15.39 -0.53 13.02
C THR A 174 16.22 -0.58 14.30
N LEU A 175 16.65 0.57 14.81
CA LEU A 175 17.50 0.69 16.02
C LEU A 175 16.70 0.93 17.30
N ASP A 176 15.37 0.97 17.26
CA ASP A 176 14.51 1.28 18.43
C ASP A 176 14.91 2.62 19.10
N ILE A 177 15.08 3.68 18.31
CA ILE A 177 15.35 5.04 18.84
C ILE A 177 14.03 5.61 19.35
N ARG A 178 13.66 5.23 20.57
CA ARG A 178 12.31 5.40 21.15
C ARG A 178 11.78 6.83 21.15
N GLU A 179 12.64 7.81 21.41
CA GLU A 179 12.29 9.22 21.37
C GLU A 179 11.86 9.69 19.96
N CYS A 180 12.19 8.93 18.91
CA CYS A 180 11.81 9.19 17.52
C CYS A 180 10.67 8.29 17.02
N LEU A 181 10.00 7.54 17.90
CA LEU A 181 8.86 6.65 17.57
C LEU A 181 7.50 7.23 18.02
N GLY A 182 7.50 8.43 18.61
CA GLY A 182 6.29 9.10 19.12
C GLY A 182 5.38 9.69 18.03
N ASP A 183 4.20 10.14 18.44
CA ASP A 183 3.15 10.68 17.54
C ASP A 183 3.62 11.93 16.75
N GLU A 184 4.60 12.66 17.29
CA GLU A 184 5.28 13.77 16.62
C GLU A 184 5.81 13.38 15.23
N PHE A 185 6.32 12.16 15.08
CA PHE A 185 6.95 11.69 13.85
C PHE A 185 6.00 10.89 12.95
N ALA A 186 4.76 10.63 13.37
CA ALA A 186 3.87 9.70 12.65
C ALA A 186 3.69 10.06 11.16
N LYS A 187 3.56 11.35 10.84
CA LYS A 187 3.46 11.83 9.46
C LYS A 187 4.77 11.69 8.66
N LEU A 188 5.91 11.76 9.34
CA LEU A 188 7.22 11.55 8.73
C LEU A 188 7.36 10.09 8.29
N TYR A 189 7.04 9.14 9.17
CA TYR A 189 7.03 7.70 8.87
C TYR A 189 6.03 7.34 7.77
N GLY A 190 4.79 7.82 7.90
CA GLY A 190 3.69 7.37 7.05
C GLY A 190 3.67 8.00 5.67
N PHE A 191 3.98 9.31 5.57
CA PHE A 191 3.65 10.09 4.38
C PHE A 191 4.88 10.69 3.71
N PHE A 192 5.72 11.41 4.46
CA PHE A 192 6.90 12.06 3.88
C PHE A 192 7.95 11.05 3.43
N SER A 193 8.19 9.98 4.20
CA SER A 193 9.01 8.87 3.74
C SER A 193 8.46 8.27 2.44
N GLY A 194 7.13 8.07 2.34
CA GLY A 194 6.47 7.61 1.11
C GLY A 194 6.72 8.52 -0.08
N MET A 195 6.53 9.83 0.08
CA MET A 195 6.78 10.82 -0.98
C MET A 195 8.25 10.85 -1.42
N ALA A 196 9.19 10.88 -0.47
CA ALA A 196 10.62 10.88 -0.76
C ALA A 196 11.04 9.60 -1.49
N ASN A 197 10.49 8.45 -1.09
CA ASN A 197 10.74 7.19 -1.76
C ASN A 197 10.22 7.15 -3.20
N CYS A 198 9.11 7.82 -3.52
CA CYS A 198 8.63 7.98 -4.90
C CYS A 198 9.62 8.78 -5.77
N ARG A 199 10.43 9.66 -5.18
CA ARG A 199 11.48 10.42 -5.88
C ARG A 199 12.81 9.66 -5.99
N LEU A 200 13.18 8.90 -4.96
CA LEU A 200 14.50 8.27 -4.83
C LEU A 200 14.65 6.90 -5.47
N GLY A 201 13.58 6.12 -5.58
CA GLY A 201 13.68 4.69 -5.83
C GLY A 201 12.92 4.20 -7.05
N PRO A 202 13.23 2.98 -7.54
CA PRO A 202 12.48 2.30 -8.59
C PRO A 202 11.22 1.66 -8.00
N VAL A 203 10.47 2.41 -7.21
CA VAL A 203 9.16 1.96 -6.74
C VAL A 203 8.23 2.02 -7.93
N GLU A 204 7.39 0.99 -8.10
CA GLU A 204 6.32 1.06 -9.08
C GLU A 204 5.51 2.36 -8.86
N LYS A 205 5.49 3.23 -9.87
CA LYS A 205 5.07 4.63 -9.74
C LYS A 205 3.62 4.75 -9.31
N THR A 206 2.75 3.84 -9.77
CA THR A 206 1.33 3.92 -9.47
C THR A 206 0.99 3.67 -8.00
N ARG A 207 1.91 3.12 -7.21
CA ARG A 207 1.79 3.05 -5.74
C ARG A 207 1.60 4.40 -5.05
N VAL A 208 1.93 5.52 -5.71
CA VAL A 208 1.60 6.85 -5.18
C VAL A 208 0.10 7.03 -4.92
N MET A 209 -0.77 6.29 -5.61
CA MET A 209 -2.22 6.32 -5.36
C MET A 209 -2.61 5.81 -3.97
N GLU A 210 -1.70 5.11 -3.28
CA GLU A 210 -1.83 4.72 -1.87
C GLU A 210 -1.67 5.91 -0.90
N LEU A 211 -0.97 6.98 -1.31
CA LEU A 211 -0.37 7.98 -0.44
C LEU A 211 -1.26 9.20 -0.12
N LEU A 212 -2.59 9.05 -0.04
CA LEU A 212 -3.42 10.16 0.49
C LEU A 212 -3.05 10.48 1.93
N GLY A 213 -2.90 9.45 2.76
CA GLY A 213 -2.46 9.63 4.14
C GLY A 213 -3.39 10.52 4.96
N ASN A 214 -2.86 11.61 5.52
CA ASN A 214 -3.62 12.63 6.24
C ASN A 214 -4.08 13.81 5.35
N ARG A 215 -3.89 13.71 4.03
CA ARG A 215 -4.26 14.76 3.09
C ARG A 215 -5.74 14.70 2.77
N LYS A 216 -6.29 15.87 2.46
CA LYS A 216 -7.68 16.03 2.07
C LYS A 216 -7.78 16.85 0.80
N ALA A 217 -8.82 16.58 0.05
CA ALA A 217 -9.27 17.42 -1.04
C ALA A 217 -10.44 18.31 -0.60
N THR A 218 -10.55 19.48 -1.21
CA THR A 218 -11.76 20.32 -1.10
C THR A 218 -12.85 19.82 -2.04
N VAL A 219 -12.46 19.42 -3.27
CA VAL A 219 -13.33 18.75 -4.23
C VAL A 219 -13.00 17.27 -4.20
N GLU A 220 -13.98 16.40 -3.94
CA GLU A 220 -13.73 14.99 -3.67
C GLU A 220 -12.92 14.26 -4.77
N CYS A 221 -13.14 14.58 -6.05
CA CYS A 221 -12.41 13.95 -7.16
C CYS A 221 -10.93 14.34 -7.24
N ASP A 222 -10.50 15.43 -6.59
CA ASP A 222 -9.08 15.80 -6.52
C ASP A 222 -8.26 14.77 -5.73
N GLU A 223 -8.91 13.90 -4.94
CA GLU A 223 -8.21 12.78 -4.32
C GLU A 223 -7.66 11.77 -5.33
N VAL A 224 -8.14 11.82 -6.58
CA VAL A 224 -7.58 11.12 -7.75
C VAL A 224 -6.75 12.09 -8.59
N TYR A 225 -7.34 13.20 -9.03
CA TYR A 225 -6.68 14.12 -9.97
C TYR A 225 -5.41 14.76 -9.39
N GLY A 226 -5.40 15.07 -8.10
CA GLY A 226 -4.24 15.64 -7.41
C GLY A 226 -3.09 14.66 -7.20
N VAL A 227 -3.23 13.41 -7.63
CA VAL A 227 -2.20 12.36 -7.49
C VAL A 227 -1.84 11.71 -8.83
N MET A 228 -2.77 11.67 -9.78
CA MET A 228 -2.65 10.89 -11.02
C MET A 228 -1.36 11.18 -11.83
N ALA A 229 -0.93 12.42 -11.98
CA ALA A 229 0.29 12.72 -12.75
C ALA A 229 1.55 12.12 -12.09
N ALA A 230 1.65 12.16 -10.76
CA ALA A 230 2.74 11.51 -10.01
C ALA A 230 2.75 9.97 -10.18
N SER A 231 1.63 9.38 -10.59
CA SER A 231 1.51 7.94 -10.84
C SER A 231 2.05 7.52 -12.21
N GLY A 232 2.25 8.48 -13.13
CA GLY A 232 2.53 8.22 -14.55
C GLY A 232 1.30 7.78 -15.36
N VAL A 233 0.12 7.77 -14.74
CA VAL A 233 -1.18 7.46 -15.36
C VAL A 233 -2.10 8.65 -15.18
N GLU A 234 -2.52 9.25 -16.28
CA GLU A 234 -3.36 10.44 -16.30
C GLU A 234 -4.66 10.16 -17.04
N ILE A 235 -5.73 10.79 -16.58
CA ILE A 235 -7.06 10.70 -17.18
C ILE A 235 -7.62 12.10 -17.42
N PRO A 236 -8.47 12.30 -18.44
CA PRO A 236 -9.16 13.57 -18.63
C PRO A 236 -10.03 13.90 -17.41
N THR A 237 -10.12 15.18 -17.06
CA THR A 237 -11.03 15.65 -16.01
C THR A 237 -12.45 15.80 -16.54
N ILE A 238 -13.44 15.48 -15.70
CA ILE A 238 -14.86 15.58 -16.04
C ILE A 238 -15.56 16.46 -15.00
N LYS A 239 -16.32 17.45 -15.49
CA LYS A 239 -17.07 18.40 -14.65
C LYS A 239 -18.07 17.66 -13.76
N GLY A 240 -18.03 17.92 -12.46
CA GLY A 240 -18.96 17.32 -11.49
C GLY A 240 -18.76 15.81 -11.25
N GLU A 241 -17.63 15.25 -11.68
CA GLU A 241 -17.37 13.81 -11.50
C GLU A 241 -17.16 13.44 -10.02
N ARG A 242 -17.67 12.27 -9.64
CA ARG A 242 -17.42 11.66 -8.34
C ARG A 242 -16.03 11.01 -8.27
N LYS A 243 -15.45 10.99 -7.08
CA LYS A 243 -14.15 10.32 -6.83
C LYS A 243 -14.15 8.84 -7.21
N GLU A 244 -15.26 8.12 -7.00
CA GLU A 244 -15.32 6.69 -7.35
C GLU A 244 -15.27 6.48 -8.87
N SER A 245 -15.93 7.36 -9.64
CA SER A 245 -15.89 7.33 -11.10
C SER A 245 -14.52 7.69 -11.63
N ALA A 246 -13.90 8.76 -11.10
CA ALA A 246 -12.54 9.15 -11.44
C ALA A 246 -11.54 8.02 -11.14
N TRP A 247 -11.72 7.35 -10.00
CA TRP A 247 -10.89 6.22 -9.60
C TRP A 247 -11.04 5.02 -10.53
N ALA A 248 -12.26 4.65 -10.91
CA ALA A 248 -12.50 3.54 -11.84
C ALA A 248 -11.83 3.82 -13.20
N ARG A 249 -11.98 5.03 -13.75
CA ARG A 249 -11.31 5.44 -14.99
C ARG A 249 -9.78 5.41 -14.85
N TRP A 250 -9.26 5.86 -13.71
CA TRP A 250 -7.82 5.81 -13.46
C TRP A 250 -7.30 4.37 -13.42
N VAL A 251 -8.02 3.45 -12.76
CA VAL A 251 -7.67 2.01 -12.74
C VAL A 251 -7.70 1.43 -14.15
N GLU A 252 -8.73 1.73 -14.95
CA GLU A 252 -8.82 1.30 -16.35
C GLU A 252 -7.64 1.82 -17.18
N ALA A 253 -7.30 3.10 -17.05
CA ALA A 253 -6.16 3.71 -17.72
C ALA A 253 -4.82 3.09 -17.28
N ALA A 254 -4.68 2.77 -15.98
CA ALA A 254 -3.49 2.13 -15.44
C ALA A 254 -3.33 0.71 -16.00
N LEU A 255 -4.41 -0.07 -16.04
CA LEU A 255 -4.41 -1.40 -16.65
C LEU A 255 -4.10 -1.34 -18.14
N GLY A 256 -4.70 -0.41 -18.89
CA GLY A 256 -4.42 -0.21 -20.32
C GLY A 256 -2.98 0.19 -20.62
N ARG A 257 -2.29 0.82 -19.66
CA ARG A 257 -0.84 1.13 -19.73
C ARG A 257 0.06 -0.01 -19.20
N GLY A 258 -0.51 -1.16 -18.83
CA GLY A 258 0.23 -2.34 -18.39
C GLY A 258 0.49 -2.45 -16.88
N HIS A 259 -0.08 -1.57 -16.04
CA HIS A 259 0.09 -1.62 -14.59
C HIS A 259 -0.81 -2.69 -13.94
N LEU A 260 -0.56 -3.97 -14.25
CA LEU A 260 -1.39 -5.12 -13.82
C LEU A 260 -1.47 -5.32 -12.31
N ARG A 261 -0.60 -4.70 -11.51
CA ARG A 261 -0.67 -4.81 -10.04
C ARG A 261 -2.08 -4.50 -9.52
N TRP A 262 -2.77 -3.54 -10.12
CA TRP A 262 -4.09 -3.09 -9.67
C TRP A 262 -5.17 -4.15 -9.92
N LEU A 263 -5.01 -4.97 -10.95
CA LEU A 263 -5.87 -6.13 -11.19
C LEU A 263 -5.67 -7.21 -10.12
N LEU A 264 -4.49 -7.29 -9.50
CA LEU A 264 -4.17 -8.26 -8.45
C LEU A 264 -4.32 -7.72 -7.02
N MET A 265 -5.02 -6.60 -6.83
CA MET A 265 -5.34 -6.13 -5.49
C MET A 265 -6.16 -7.17 -4.72
N PRO A 266 -5.82 -7.45 -3.44
CA PRO A 266 -6.63 -8.30 -2.55
C PRO A 266 -8.08 -7.85 -2.50
N ALA A 267 -8.97 -8.80 -2.24
CA ALA A 267 -10.37 -8.48 -2.04
C ALA A 267 -10.52 -7.53 -0.84
N ALA A 268 -11.22 -6.44 -1.06
CA ALA A 268 -11.52 -5.45 -0.03
C ALA A 268 -12.97 -4.99 -0.22
N SER A 269 -13.63 -4.73 0.89
CA SER A 269 -14.93 -4.06 0.88
C SER A 269 -14.92 -2.87 1.81
N GLU A 270 -15.54 -1.81 1.33
CA GLU A 270 -15.92 -0.68 2.17
C GLU A 270 -17.28 -0.99 2.80
N PRO A 271 -17.51 -0.63 4.07
CA PRO A 271 -18.86 -0.48 4.56
C PRO A 271 -19.56 0.49 3.62
N LEU A 272 -20.61 0.04 2.93
CA LEU A 272 -21.40 0.91 2.05
C LEU A 272 -21.80 2.15 2.86
N PRO A 273 -21.34 3.36 2.51
CA PRO A 273 -21.98 4.54 3.08
C PRO A 273 -23.46 4.51 2.68
N PHE A 274 -24.33 5.08 3.51
CA PHE A 274 -25.70 5.41 3.10
C PHE A 274 -25.60 6.43 1.95
N SER A 275 -25.43 5.92 0.74
CA SER A 275 -25.44 6.70 -0.50
C SER A 275 -26.76 6.41 -1.20
N PRO A 276 -27.57 7.44 -1.51
CA PRO A 276 -28.87 7.25 -2.14
C PRO A 276 -28.78 6.79 -3.60
N GLN A 277 -27.58 6.76 -4.21
CA GLN A 277 -27.38 6.31 -5.59
C GLN A 277 -26.56 5.02 -5.67
N PRO A 278 -26.96 4.07 -6.55
CA PRO A 278 -26.23 2.81 -6.76
C PRO A 278 -24.85 3.08 -7.35
N ILE A 279 -23.82 2.52 -6.73
CA ILE A 279 -22.45 2.54 -7.24
C ILE A 279 -22.28 1.29 -8.10
N ALA A 280 -22.05 1.48 -9.40
CA ALA A 280 -21.72 0.38 -10.30
C ALA A 280 -20.47 -0.34 -9.77
N ARG A 281 -20.59 -1.63 -9.44
CA ARG A 281 -19.50 -2.45 -8.93
C ARG A 281 -18.78 -3.11 -10.09
N ASN A 282 -17.45 -2.99 -10.12
CA ASN A 282 -16.61 -3.68 -11.09
C ASN A 282 -15.50 -4.43 -10.37
N CYS A 283 -15.40 -5.74 -10.56
CA CYS A 283 -14.48 -6.62 -9.82
C CYS A 283 -12.99 -6.34 -10.08
N ILE A 284 -12.65 -5.59 -11.14
CA ILE A 284 -11.28 -5.17 -11.43
C ILE A 284 -10.89 -3.89 -10.68
N VAL A 285 -11.87 -3.17 -10.12
CA VAL A 285 -11.67 -1.91 -9.40
C VAL A 285 -11.75 -2.18 -7.90
N VAL A 286 -10.64 -1.95 -7.19
CA VAL A 286 -10.65 -1.95 -5.72
C VAL A 286 -11.44 -0.75 -5.20
N PRO A 287 -12.25 -0.87 -4.13
CA PRO A 287 -12.92 0.29 -3.54
C PRO A 287 -11.95 1.42 -3.21
N PHE A 288 -12.36 2.66 -3.49
CA PHE A 288 -11.45 3.81 -3.46
C PHE A 288 -10.87 4.06 -2.05
N GLY A 289 -11.67 4.01 -1.00
CA GLY A 289 -11.20 4.15 0.39
C GLY A 289 -10.32 2.99 0.85
N MET A 290 -10.48 1.79 0.29
CA MET A 290 -9.67 0.60 0.62
C MET A 290 -8.35 0.49 -0.14
N ARG A 291 -8.16 1.27 -1.22
CA ARG A 291 -7.00 1.11 -2.12
C ARG A 291 -5.65 1.15 -1.42
N HIS A 292 -5.49 1.99 -0.39
CA HIS A 292 -4.26 2.10 0.39
C HIS A 292 -3.93 0.81 1.15
N LYS A 293 -4.94 0.20 1.80
CA LYS A 293 -4.77 -1.06 2.53
C LYS A 293 -4.57 -2.23 1.57
N ALA A 294 -5.40 -2.33 0.52
CA ALA A 294 -5.29 -3.39 -0.46
C ALA A 294 -3.91 -3.40 -1.13
N SER A 295 -3.43 -2.23 -1.55
CA SER A 295 -2.14 -2.13 -2.24
C SER A 295 -0.94 -2.31 -1.32
N SER A 296 -0.98 -1.76 -0.10
CA SER A 296 0.09 -2.00 0.90
C SER A 296 0.13 -3.45 1.41
N GLY A 297 -1.04 -4.10 1.50
CA GLY A 297 -1.19 -5.50 1.90
C GLY A 297 -0.98 -6.52 0.78
N SER A 298 -0.95 -6.10 -0.49
CA SER A 298 -0.86 -7.01 -1.66
C SER A 298 0.42 -7.83 -1.73
N ALA A 299 1.50 -7.43 -1.04
CA ALA A 299 2.86 -7.94 -1.21
C ALA A 299 3.44 -7.80 -2.64
N LEU A 300 2.76 -7.08 -3.54
CA LEU A 300 3.13 -6.89 -4.94
C LEU A 300 4.02 -5.67 -5.17
N ASP A 301 4.91 -5.79 -6.17
CA ASP A 301 5.59 -4.65 -6.80
C ASP A 301 5.04 -4.32 -8.18
N GLU A 302 5.93 -4.19 -9.15
CA GLU A 302 5.58 -4.20 -10.55
C GLU A 302 5.13 -5.61 -10.93
N VAL A 303 4.02 -5.68 -11.67
CA VAL A 303 3.53 -6.91 -12.27
C VAL A 303 3.59 -6.67 -13.76
N LYS A 304 4.54 -7.32 -14.43
CA LYS A 304 4.70 -7.19 -15.87
C LYS A 304 3.66 -8.05 -16.60
N PRO A 305 2.99 -7.53 -17.62
CA PRO A 305 2.10 -8.30 -18.45
C PRO A 305 2.80 -9.51 -19.09
N LEU A 306 2.13 -10.66 -19.10
CA LEU A 306 2.62 -11.84 -19.83
C LEU A 306 2.37 -11.76 -21.34
N GLY A 307 1.60 -10.76 -21.78
CA GLY A 307 1.23 -10.51 -23.17
C GLY A 307 0.39 -9.22 -23.28
N PRO A 308 -0.31 -9.00 -24.39
CA PRO A 308 -1.15 -7.84 -24.61
C PRO A 308 -2.22 -7.65 -23.51
N ILE A 309 -2.56 -6.40 -23.26
CA ILE A 309 -3.67 -5.98 -22.40
C ILE A 309 -4.54 -5.02 -23.19
N GLU A 310 -5.85 -5.24 -23.12
CA GLU A 310 -6.83 -4.34 -23.69
C GLU A 310 -7.87 -4.01 -22.62
N VAL A 311 -8.27 -2.75 -22.54
CA VAL A 311 -9.30 -2.30 -21.61
C VAL A 311 -10.37 -1.57 -22.42
N GLN A 312 -11.61 -2.03 -22.30
CA GLN A 312 -12.74 -1.42 -22.99
C GLN A 312 -13.98 -1.49 -22.10
N ASN A 313 -14.64 -0.36 -21.86
CA ASN A 313 -15.91 -0.26 -21.14
C ASN A 313 -15.91 -0.98 -19.77
N GLY A 314 -14.82 -0.85 -19.00
CA GLY A 314 -14.63 -1.50 -17.71
C GLY A 314 -14.32 -3.00 -17.76
N THR A 315 -14.22 -3.61 -18.94
CA THR A 315 -13.72 -4.98 -19.11
C THR A 315 -12.24 -4.93 -19.46
N VAL A 316 -11.43 -5.77 -18.80
CA VAL A 316 -10.00 -5.95 -19.12
C VAL A 316 -9.77 -7.33 -19.72
N ASN A 317 -9.12 -7.36 -20.88
CA ASN A 317 -8.58 -8.56 -21.50
C ASN A 317 -7.10 -8.64 -21.12
N VAL A 318 -6.68 -9.74 -20.52
CA VAL A 318 -5.29 -9.93 -20.11
C VAL A 318 -4.82 -11.32 -20.50
N THR A 319 -3.57 -11.39 -20.98
CA THR A 319 -2.90 -12.66 -21.24
C THR A 319 -2.46 -13.30 -19.92
N GLY A 320 -2.85 -14.56 -19.70
CA GLY A 320 -2.52 -15.32 -18.50
C GLY A 320 -2.36 -16.81 -18.78
N ARG A 321 -2.11 -17.58 -17.71
CA ARG A 321 -2.04 -19.04 -17.75
C ARG A 321 -3.09 -19.64 -16.84
N MET A 322 -3.92 -20.52 -17.38
CA MET A 322 -4.86 -21.31 -16.58
C MET A 322 -4.05 -22.29 -15.72
N ILE A 323 -4.03 -22.11 -14.41
CA ILE A 323 -3.33 -22.98 -13.44
C ILE A 323 -4.15 -24.22 -13.13
N GLY A 324 -5.46 -24.06 -12.93
CA GLY A 324 -6.35 -25.16 -12.57
C GLY A 324 -7.62 -24.65 -11.90
N THR A 325 -8.25 -25.50 -11.09
CA THR A 325 -9.49 -25.18 -10.39
C THR A 325 -9.28 -25.18 -8.89
N CYS A 326 -10.16 -24.50 -8.16
CA CYS A 326 -10.14 -24.53 -6.71
C CYS A 326 -11.55 -24.58 -6.13
N ARG A 327 -11.64 -24.83 -4.81
CA ARG A 327 -12.87 -24.65 -4.04
C ARG A 327 -12.54 -23.87 -2.77
N VAL A 328 -13.43 -22.98 -2.37
CA VAL A 328 -13.31 -22.30 -1.08
C VAL A 328 -13.56 -23.35 0.01
N GLY A 329 -12.55 -23.58 0.84
CA GLY A 329 -12.60 -24.53 1.94
C GLY A 329 -12.96 -23.85 3.26
N ALA A 330 -12.39 -24.35 4.35
CA ALA A 330 -12.75 -23.91 5.69
C ALA A 330 -12.44 -22.43 5.92
N ARG A 331 -13.44 -21.69 6.41
CA ARG A 331 -13.30 -20.31 6.93
C ARG A 331 -12.38 -20.28 8.14
N LEU A 332 -11.32 -19.47 8.06
CA LEU A 332 -10.34 -19.28 9.13
C LEU A 332 -10.70 -18.08 10.02
N GLY A 333 -11.07 -16.95 9.41
CA GLY A 333 -11.42 -15.71 10.10
C GLY A 333 -10.53 -14.54 9.71
N LYS A 334 -10.61 -13.46 10.50
CA LYS A 334 -9.74 -12.27 10.37
C LYS A 334 -8.43 -12.48 11.13
N VAL A 335 -7.44 -11.65 10.82
CA VAL A 335 -6.24 -11.53 11.66
C VAL A 335 -6.60 -11.07 13.08
N HIS A 336 -5.85 -11.54 14.08
CA HIS A 336 -6.02 -11.08 15.45
C HIS A 336 -5.18 -9.81 15.67
N GLU A 337 -5.87 -8.71 15.96
CA GLU A 337 -5.30 -7.38 16.17
C GLU A 337 -5.67 -6.87 17.58
N PRO A 338 -4.84 -7.12 18.61
CA PRO A 338 -5.09 -6.59 19.95
C PRO A 338 -5.07 -5.05 19.97
N ILE A 339 -4.34 -4.45 19.02
CA ILE A 339 -4.32 -3.02 18.73
C ILE A 339 -4.60 -2.87 17.23
N PRO A 340 -5.45 -1.92 16.79
CA PRO A 340 -5.76 -1.72 15.38
C PRO A 340 -4.51 -1.63 14.50
N ASN A 341 -4.50 -2.37 13.38
CA ASN A 341 -3.38 -2.46 12.42
C ASN A 341 -2.10 -3.12 12.97
N ARG A 342 -2.11 -3.69 14.18
CA ARG A 342 -1.00 -4.47 14.75
C ARG A 342 -1.36 -5.95 14.79
N ILE A 343 -1.02 -6.66 13.72
CA ILE A 343 -1.26 -8.10 13.59
C ILE A 343 -0.43 -8.90 14.62
N HIS A 344 -1.11 -9.65 15.49
CA HIS A 344 -0.48 -10.66 16.33
C HIS A 344 -0.46 -12.01 15.61
N ARG A 345 0.62 -12.27 14.86
CA ARG A 345 0.74 -13.40 13.92
C ARG A 345 0.65 -14.77 14.59
N ASP A 346 1.37 -14.98 15.70
CA ASP A 346 1.35 -16.26 16.41
C ASP A 346 -0.08 -16.63 16.86
N ILE A 347 -0.75 -15.74 17.61
CA ILE A 347 -2.10 -15.95 18.11
C ILE A 347 -3.09 -16.15 16.96
N THR A 348 -2.97 -15.38 15.87
CA THR A 348 -3.83 -15.52 14.68
C THR A 348 -3.79 -16.95 14.15
N LEU A 349 -2.60 -17.48 13.85
CA LEU A 349 -2.46 -18.82 13.29
C LEU A 349 -2.91 -19.90 14.26
N MET A 350 -2.69 -19.70 15.57
CA MET A 350 -3.20 -20.62 16.59
C MET A 350 -4.73 -20.64 16.62
N GLN A 351 -5.39 -19.48 16.68
CA GLN A 351 -6.84 -19.39 16.66
C GLN A 351 -7.43 -20.09 15.44
N PHE A 352 -6.79 -19.93 14.27
CA PHE A 352 -7.21 -20.62 13.05
C PHE A 352 -7.20 -22.13 13.17
N THR A 353 -6.38 -22.74 14.03
CA THR A 353 -6.37 -24.20 14.22
C THR A 353 -7.62 -24.73 14.91
N LEU A 354 -8.33 -23.90 15.67
CA LEU A 354 -9.41 -24.32 16.59
C LEU A 354 -9.01 -25.48 17.51
N GLY A 355 -7.72 -25.63 17.84
CA GLY A 355 -7.21 -26.72 18.67
C GLY A 355 -7.30 -28.11 18.02
N ARG A 356 -7.44 -28.21 16.69
CA ARG A 356 -7.58 -29.48 15.97
C ARG A 356 -6.34 -29.81 15.15
N TRP A 357 -5.77 -31.01 15.34
CA TRP A 357 -4.57 -31.47 14.63
C TRP A 357 -4.69 -31.44 13.09
N PRO A 358 -5.75 -31.98 12.46
CA PRO A 358 -5.87 -31.94 11.00
C PRO A 358 -5.91 -30.50 10.44
N ARG A 359 -6.46 -29.57 11.22
CA ARG A 359 -6.54 -28.15 10.85
C ARG A 359 -5.20 -27.46 11.03
N ALA A 360 -4.45 -27.79 12.09
CA ALA A 360 -3.09 -27.30 12.31
C ALA A 360 -2.12 -27.72 11.19
N LEU A 361 -2.22 -28.97 10.70
CA LEU A 361 -1.44 -29.44 9.54
C LEU A 361 -1.76 -28.64 8.27
N LYS A 362 -3.05 -28.42 7.97
CA LYS A 362 -3.47 -27.62 6.82
C LYS A 362 -3.00 -26.17 6.91
N ILE A 363 -3.03 -25.57 8.10
CA ILE A 363 -2.54 -24.20 8.32
C ILE A 363 -1.03 -24.14 8.13
N ALA A 364 -0.28 -25.08 8.69
CA ALA A 364 1.17 -25.17 8.51
C ALA A 364 1.55 -25.32 7.02
N SER A 365 0.82 -26.16 6.28
CA SER A 365 0.98 -26.35 4.83
C SER A 365 0.67 -25.06 4.05
N ALA A 366 -0.54 -24.51 4.23
CA ALA A 366 -1.02 -23.37 3.44
C ALA A 366 -0.27 -22.07 3.71
N PHE A 367 0.04 -21.74 4.97
CA PHE A 367 0.85 -20.56 5.32
C PHE A 367 2.34 -20.82 5.18
N GLY A 368 2.74 -22.09 5.09
CA GLY A 368 4.10 -22.48 4.71
C GLY A 368 4.36 -22.26 3.23
N ALA A 369 3.30 -22.16 2.43
CA ALA A 369 3.35 -21.86 1.00
C ALA A 369 4.25 -22.82 0.20
N GLY A 370 4.43 -24.07 0.64
CA GLY A 370 5.32 -25.05 -0.01
C GLY A 370 6.78 -25.05 0.49
N ARG A 371 7.18 -24.04 1.27
CA ARG A 371 8.57 -23.86 1.73
C ARG A 371 9.10 -24.94 2.68
N TYR A 372 8.21 -25.71 3.30
CA TYR A 372 8.55 -26.64 4.37
C TYR A 372 8.25 -28.08 3.96
N ASN A 373 9.22 -28.96 4.16
CA ASN A 373 9.02 -30.39 3.94
C ASN A 373 8.00 -30.98 4.95
N PRO A 374 7.53 -32.22 4.75
CA PRO A 374 6.50 -32.82 5.62
C PRO A 374 6.88 -32.84 7.12
N GLN A 375 8.15 -33.06 7.45
CA GLN A 375 8.62 -33.09 8.83
C GLN A 375 8.60 -31.70 9.47
N GLN A 376 9.06 -30.68 8.74
CA GLN A 376 9.03 -29.28 9.19
C GLN A 376 7.58 -28.79 9.36
N THR A 377 6.72 -29.12 8.40
CA THR A 377 5.27 -28.83 8.46
C THR A 377 4.63 -29.45 9.72
N MET A 378 5.00 -30.69 10.07
CA MET A 378 4.55 -31.34 11.29
C MET A 378 5.05 -30.63 12.57
N PHE A 379 6.30 -30.14 12.58
CA PHE A 379 6.82 -29.36 13.70
C PHE A 379 6.10 -28.03 13.90
N ILE A 380 5.72 -27.35 12.81
CA ILE A 380 4.93 -26.12 12.83
C ILE A 380 3.52 -26.42 13.36
N ALA A 381 2.85 -27.44 12.83
CA ALA A 381 1.53 -27.86 13.28
C ALA A 381 1.50 -28.22 14.78
N GLN A 382 2.54 -28.91 15.26
CA GLN A 382 2.67 -29.24 16.67
C GLN A 382 2.93 -28.01 17.54
N ALA A 383 3.72 -27.04 17.06
CA ALA A 383 3.93 -25.78 17.76
C ALA A 383 2.62 -25.00 17.91
N LEU A 384 1.82 -24.91 16.85
CA LEU A 384 0.49 -24.28 16.86
C LEU A 384 -0.43 -24.93 17.90
N LEU A 385 -0.55 -26.26 17.85
CA LEU A 385 -1.49 -26.99 18.71
C LEU A 385 -1.08 -26.93 20.20
N ASN A 386 0.21 -27.12 20.49
CA ASN A 386 0.72 -27.10 21.87
C ASN A 386 0.55 -25.73 22.57
N ASN A 387 0.40 -24.66 21.80
CA ASN A 387 0.27 -23.30 22.33
C ASN A 387 -1.16 -22.75 22.22
N TRP A 388 -2.07 -23.46 21.55
CA TRP A 388 -3.44 -23.00 21.29
C TRP A 388 -4.21 -22.61 22.56
N ALA A 389 -4.24 -23.46 23.58
CA ALA A 389 -4.97 -23.17 24.82
C ALA A 389 -4.42 -21.94 25.56
N ARG A 390 -3.09 -21.73 25.52
CA ARG A 390 -2.44 -20.55 26.11
C ARG A 390 -2.75 -19.28 25.34
N ALA A 391 -2.80 -19.36 24.01
CA ALA A 391 -3.18 -18.24 23.16
C ALA A 391 -4.64 -17.84 23.40
N LEU A 392 -5.55 -18.83 23.48
CA LEU A 392 -6.95 -18.59 23.82
C LEU A 392 -7.10 -17.95 25.21
N TYR A 393 -6.34 -18.42 26.20
CA TYR A 393 -6.30 -17.80 27.52
C TYR A 393 -5.81 -16.35 27.46
N ALA A 394 -4.72 -16.08 26.74
CA ALA A 394 -4.17 -14.73 26.62
C ALA A 394 -5.20 -13.75 26.03
N VAL A 395 -5.88 -14.15 24.96
CA VAL A 395 -6.91 -13.34 24.28
C VAL A 395 -8.09 -13.07 25.21
N ARG A 396 -8.58 -14.10 25.92
CA ARG A 396 -9.73 -13.93 26.84
C ARG A 396 -9.45 -13.00 28.02
N HIS A 397 -8.19 -12.77 28.37
CA HIS A 397 -7.80 -11.99 29.54
C HIS A 397 -7.01 -10.72 29.17
N GLY A 398 -6.94 -10.33 27.90
CA GLY A 398 -6.19 -9.13 27.48
C GLY A 398 -4.68 -9.21 27.76
N LYS A 399 -4.08 -10.41 27.67
CA LYS A 399 -2.66 -10.68 27.97
C LYS A 399 -1.83 -10.99 26.72
N GLU A 400 -2.24 -10.49 25.56
CA GLU A 400 -1.63 -10.80 24.27
C GLU A 400 -0.22 -10.21 24.14
N ASP A 401 0.02 -8.99 24.64
CA ASP A 401 1.35 -8.35 24.57
C ASP A 401 2.45 -9.16 25.31
N GLY A 402 2.07 -9.90 26.35
CA GLY A 402 2.96 -10.77 27.11
C GLY A 402 3.07 -12.20 26.57
N PHE A 403 2.36 -12.54 25.50
CA PHE A 403 2.28 -13.92 25.01
C PHE A 403 3.62 -14.36 24.40
N LYS A 404 4.17 -15.46 24.93
CA LYS A 404 5.39 -16.09 24.41
C LYS A 404 5.16 -17.56 24.05
N MET A 405 5.59 -17.93 22.85
CA MET A 405 5.59 -19.30 22.36
C MET A 405 6.43 -20.21 23.25
N LYS A 406 5.88 -21.37 23.64
CA LYS A 406 6.65 -22.46 24.25
C LYS A 406 7.00 -23.47 23.16
N LEU A 407 8.28 -23.56 22.83
CA LEU A 407 8.83 -24.49 21.84
C LEU A 407 9.70 -25.52 22.57
N ARG A 408 9.57 -26.80 22.21
CA ARG A 408 10.17 -27.90 23.00
C ARG A 408 11.63 -28.17 22.66
N ARG A 409 12.15 -27.72 21.50
CA ARG A 409 13.48 -28.05 20.98
C ARG A 409 14.11 -26.88 20.20
N GLY A 410 15.44 -26.75 20.23
CA GLY A 410 16.17 -25.69 19.51
C GLY A 410 15.91 -25.67 17.99
N ARG A 411 15.84 -26.84 17.34
CA ARG A 411 15.49 -26.95 15.90
C ARG A 411 14.08 -26.44 15.60
N GLN A 412 13.11 -26.70 16.50
CA GLN A 412 11.74 -26.21 16.35
C GLN A 412 11.68 -24.68 16.45
N THR A 413 12.51 -24.08 17.32
CA THR A 413 12.66 -22.62 17.43
C THR A 413 13.15 -21.98 16.14
N LEU A 414 14.17 -22.56 15.50
CA LEU A 414 14.69 -22.04 14.23
C LEU A 414 13.64 -22.09 13.12
N ILE A 415 12.94 -23.22 12.99
CA ILE A 415 11.88 -23.38 11.98
C ILE A 415 10.73 -22.40 12.26
N TRP A 416 10.33 -22.23 13.52
CA TRP A 416 9.26 -21.29 13.88
C TRP A 416 9.64 -19.83 13.58
N GLN A 417 10.86 -19.43 13.91
CA GLN A 417 11.36 -18.07 13.62
C GLN A 417 11.35 -17.79 12.12
N ASP A 418 11.80 -18.76 11.31
CA ASP A 418 11.75 -18.65 9.86
C ASP A 418 10.32 -18.59 9.32
N PHE A 419 9.43 -19.43 9.85
CA PHE A 419 8.01 -19.43 9.52
C PHE A 419 7.34 -18.11 9.86
N MET A 420 7.64 -17.50 11.01
CA MET A 420 7.13 -16.19 11.39
C MET A 420 7.72 -15.06 10.53
N ALA A 421 8.98 -15.17 10.13
CA ALA A 421 9.58 -14.22 9.20
C ALA A 421 8.87 -14.24 7.83
N LEU A 422 8.50 -15.43 7.34
CA LEU A 422 7.68 -15.59 6.13
C LEU A 422 6.33 -14.86 6.27
N GLN A 423 5.67 -15.00 7.43
CA GLN A 423 4.37 -14.38 7.71
C GLN A 423 4.42 -12.86 7.77
N MET A 424 5.57 -12.25 8.04
CA MET A 424 5.71 -10.79 8.01
C MET A 424 5.36 -10.19 6.64
N GLY A 425 5.69 -10.89 5.56
CA GLY A 425 5.42 -10.45 4.20
C GLY A 425 4.09 -10.90 3.60
N GLN A 426 3.35 -11.82 4.24
CA GLN A 426 2.12 -12.40 3.69
C GLN A 426 0.85 -11.95 4.44
N MET A 427 0.88 -11.94 5.77
CA MET A 427 -0.31 -11.64 6.58
C MET A 427 -0.89 -10.23 6.42
N PRO A 428 -0.14 -9.18 6.02
CA PRO A 428 -0.75 -7.88 5.70
C PRO A 428 -1.85 -7.96 4.64
N GLY A 429 -1.79 -8.92 3.72
CA GLY A 429 -2.83 -9.16 2.72
C GLY A 429 -4.16 -9.65 3.29
N MET A 430 -4.23 -9.90 4.59
CA MET A 430 -5.43 -10.38 5.29
C MET A 430 -6.13 -9.31 6.15
N ASN A 431 -5.55 -8.11 6.32
CA ASN A 431 -6.00 -7.14 7.33
C ASN A 431 -7.48 -6.75 7.24
N ASP A 432 -8.02 -6.66 6.02
CA ASP A 432 -9.40 -6.25 5.80
C ASP A 432 -10.31 -7.37 5.24
N GLY A 433 -9.81 -8.60 5.25
CA GLY A 433 -10.51 -9.75 4.66
C GLY A 433 -10.69 -10.92 5.62
N ILE A 434 -11.38 -11.94 5.12
CA ILE A 434 -11.59 -13.21 5.79
C ILE A 434 -10.77 -14.27 5.05
N ALA A 435 -9.81 -14.85 5.76
CA ALA A 435 -9.00 -15.94 5.23
C ALA A 435 -9.81 -17.24 5.14
N HIS A 436 -9.62 -17.95 4.04
CA HIS A 436 -10.17 -19.28 3.81
C HIS A 436 -9.05 -20.22 3.36
N LEU A 437 -9.07 -21.45 3.87
CA LEU A 437 -8.25 -22.51 3.30
C LEU A 437 -8.81 -22.86 1.92
N THR A 438 -7.94 -23.06 0.95
CA THR A 438 -8.32 -23.58 -0.36
C THR A 438 -7.34 -24.65 -0.80
N LYS A 439 -7.79 -25.48 -1.75
CA LYS A 439 -6.94 -26.44 -2.42
C LYS A 439 -6.99 -26.14 -3.92
N ILE A 440 -5.85 -25.75 -4.46
CA ILE A 440 -5.66 -25.56 -5.90
C ILE A 440 -5.36 -26.93 -6.50
N ARG A 441 -6.04 -27.29 -7.59
CA ARG A 441 -5.93 -28.59 -8.24
C ARG A 441 -5.63 -28.44 -9.72
N ARG A 442 -4.66 -29.22 -10.20
CA ARG A 442 -4.38 -29.42 -11.62
C ARG A 442 -3.98 -30.87 -11.83
N LEU A 443 -4.77 -31.62 -12.61
CA LEU A 443 -4.55 -33.06 -12.82
C LEU A 443 -4.43 -33.79 -11.46
N SER A 444 -3.31 -34.48 -11.23
CA SER A 444 -3.01 -35.19 -9.97
C SER A 444 -2.37 -34.31 -8.88
N VAL A 445 -1.95 -33.09 -9.21
CA VAL A 445 -1.25 -32.19 -8.27
C VAL A 445 -2.26 -31.34 -7.49
N SER A 446 -2.08 -31.26 -6.17
CA SER A 446 -2.88 -30.40 -5.31
C SER A 446 -2.03 -29.64 -4.31
N ILE A 447 -2.30 -28.34 -4.17
CA ILE A 447 -1.56 -27.45 -3.26
C ILE A 447 -2.55 -26.82 -2.30
N ASP A 448 -2.22 -26.81 -1.00
CA ASP A 448 -2.97 -26.04 -0.02
C ASP A 448 -2.53 -24.57 -0.10
N ALA A 449 -3.50 -23.68 -0.19
CA ALA A 449 -3.26 -22.24 -0.24
C ALA A 449 -4.26 -21.51 0.66
N VAL A 450 -4.01 -20.21 0.84
CA VAL A 450 -4.94 -19.30 1.52
C VAL A 450 -5.42 -18.30 0.50
N LEU A 451 -6.73 -18.10 0.44
CA LEU A 451 -7.32 -16.96 -0.27
C LEU A 451 -8.02 -16.06 0.74
N VAL A 452 -8.10 -14.77 0.42
CA VAL A 452 -8.69 -13.75 1.28
C VAL A 452 -9.90 -13.16 0.54
N LEU A 453 -11.07 -13.32 1.13
CA LEU A 453 -12.33 -12.77 0.60
C LEU A 453 -12.71 -11.52 1.40
N ALA A 454 -13.42 -10.59 0.78
CA ALA A 454 -13.98 -9.46 1.51
C ALA A 454 -15.07 -9.97 2.50
N PRO A 455 -15.28 -9.31 3.66
CA PRO A 455 -16.19 -9.80 4.70
C PRO A 455 -17.64 -10.07 4.29
N ASP A 456 -18.14 -9.30 3.33
CA ASP A 456 -19.49 -9.35 2.75
C ASP A 456 -19.53 -10.06 1.39
N GLN A 457 -18.42 -10.64 0.94
CA GLN A 457 -18.32 -11.29 -0.35
C GLN A 457 -18.88 -12.71 -0.29
N GLU A 458 -19.97 -12.93 -1.02
CA GLU A 458 -20.50 -14.27 -1.28
C GLU A 458 -19.66 -14.98 -2.35
N VAL A 459 -19.47 -16.28 -2.17
CA VAL A 459 -18.85 -17.15 -3.18
C VAL A 459 -19.97 -17.65 -4.06
N SER A 460 -20.02 -17.16 -5.30
CA SER A 460 -20.97 -17.61 -6.32
C SER A 460 -20.82 -19.12 -6.60
N ASP A 461 -21.91 -19.78 -6.98
CA ASP A 461 -21.95 -21.23 -7.30
C ASP A 461 -21.17 -21.64 -8.56
N GLY A 462 -20.63 -20.69 -9.31
CA GLY A 462 -19.84 -20.95 -10.51
C GLY A 462 -18.50 -21.65 -10.22
N GLU A 463 -17.93 -22.30 -11.24
CA GLU A 463 -16.63 -22.94 -11.14
C GLU A 463 -15.53 -21.91 -10.87
N LEU A 464 -14.71 -22.15 -9.84
CA LEU A 464 -13.57 -21.30 -9.51
C LEU A 464 -12.32 -21.79 -10.23
N ILE A 465 -11.75 -20.90 -11.02
CA ILE A 465 -10.53 -21.11 -11.77
C ILE A 465 -9.40 -20.26 -11.19
N VAL A 466 -8.19 -20.78 -11.35
CA VAL A 466 -6.95 -20.17 -10.86
C VAL A 466 -6.11 -19.75 -12.05
N ILE A 467 -5.74 -18.47 -12.10
CA ILE A 467 -5.06 -17.87 -13.24
C ILE A 467 -3.79 -17.19 -12.76
N ASP A 468 -2.67 -17.47 -13.44
CA ASP A 468 -1.43 -16.72 -13.30
C ASP A 468 -1.39 -15.62 -14.37
N VAL A 469 -1.27 -14.37 -13.93
CA VAL A 469 -1.07 -13.20 -14.79
C VAL A 469 0.30 -12.54 -14.54
N GLY A 470 1.26 -13.29 -13.98
CA GLY A 470 2.62 -12.82 -13.69
C GLY A 470 2.78 -12.15 -12.32
N GLY A 471 1.81 -12.32 -11.41
CA GLY A 471 1.87 -11.76 -10.07
C GLY A 471 3.01 -12.38 -9.25
N ARG A 472 4.00 -11.57 -8.87
CA ARG A 472 5.14 -12.01 -8.05
C ARG A 472 5.39 -11.05 -6.88
N THR A 473 5.73 -11.59 -5.72
CA THR A 473 6.25 -10.80 -4.60
C THR A 473 7.69 -10.39 -4.85
N VAL A 474 8.22 -9.46 -4.04
CA VAL A 474 9.62 -9.01 -4.10
C VAL A 474 10.63 -10.16 -3.95
N ASP A 475 10.25 -11.23 -3.24
CA ASP A 475 11.06 -12.44 -3.06
C ASP A 475 10.74 -13.57 -4.04
N GLY A 476 9.96 -13.31 -5.10
CA GLY A 476 9.76 -14.22 -6.23
C GLY A 476 8.57 -15.18 -6.11
N ARG A 477 7.84 -15.18 -4.99
CA ARG A 477 6.68 -16.07 -4.79
C ARG A 477 5.50 -15.65 -5.66
N CYS A 478 4.74 -16.63 -6.13
CA CYS A 478 3.59 -16.44 -6.99
C CYS A 478 2.36 -15.93 -6.24
N ILE A 479 1.64 -14.98 -6.82
CA ILE A 479 0.30 -14.58 -6.39
C ILE A 479 -0.65 -14.90 -7.55
N PHE A 480 -1.60 -15.80 -7.31
CA PHE A 480 -2.56 -16.21 -8.32
C PHE A 480 -3.88 -15.47 -8.15
N MET A 481 -4.51 -15.18 -9.28
CA MET A 481 -5.87 -14.67 -9.32
C MET A 481 -6.86 -15.82 -9.25
N ILE A 482 -7.91 -15.65 -8.44
CA ILE A 482 -9.05 -16.56 -8.38
C ILE A 482 -10.22 -15.87 -9.06
N ALA A 483 -10.82 -16.54 -10.03
CA ALA A 483 -11.95 -16.02 -10.77
C ALA A 483 -13.09 -17.03 -10.84
N THR A 484 -14.32 -16.54 -10.89
CA THR A 484 -15.50 -17.36 -11.12
C THR A 484 -15.83 -17.36 -12.61
N LYS A 485 -15.97 -18.56 -13.18
CA LYS A 485 -16.55 -18.77 -14.50
C LYS A 485 -18.09 -18.67 -14.43
N PRO A 486 -18.76 -17.93 -15.34
CA PRO A 486 -20.22 -17.92 -15.37
C PRO A 486 -20.78 -19.33 -15.62
N SER A 487 -21.96 -19.63 -15.06
CA SER A 487 -22.65 -20.90 -15.32
C SER A 487 -22.92 -21.06 -16.82
N PRO A 488 -22.78 -22.28 -17.38
CA PRO A 488 -22.93 -22.55 -18.80
C PRO A 488 -24.40 -22.43 -19.23
N GLU A 489 -24.83 -21.20 -19.49
CA GLU A 489 -26.04 -20.92 -20.27
C GLU A 489 -25.58 -20.32 -21.61
N ALA A 490 -25.65 -21.19 -22.65
CA ALA A 490 -25.49 -20.92 -24.08
C ALA A 490 -24.15 -20.34 -24.59
N GLY A 491 -23.22 -21.25 -24.93
CA GLY A 491 -22.55 -21.28 -26.24
C GLY A 491 -21.64 -20.14 -26.70
N SER A 492 -21.27 -19.16 -25.86
CA SER A 492 -20.29 -18.12 -26.21
C SER A 492 -18.88 -18.53 -25.77
N SER A 493 -17.88 -18.39 -26.65
CA SER A 493 -16.46 -18.59 -26.31
C SER A 493 -15.83 -17.40 -25.57
N ASP A 494 -16.53 -16.27 -25.44
CA ASP A 494 -16.06 -15.04 -24.80
C ASP A 494 -16.75 -14.81 -23.43
N ASP A 495 -16.61 -15.77 -22.53
CA ASP A 495 -17.17 -15.66 -21.18
C ASP A 495 -16.34 -14.68 -20.33
N VAL A 496 -16.89 -13.50 -20.05
CA VAL A 496 -16.29 -12.52 -19.14
C VAL A 496 -16.35 -13.03 -17.69
N LEU A 497 -15.19 -13.23 -17.10
CA LEU A 497 -15.00 -13.77 -15.76
C LEU A 497 -15.21 -12.73 -14.67
N HIS A 498 -15.57 -13.20 -13.48
CA HIS A 498 -15.58 -12.39 -12.27
C HIS A 498 -14.29 -12.60 -11.48
N LYS A 499 -13.46 -11.57 -11.33
CA LYS A 499 -12.33 -11.62 -10.39
C LYS A 499 -12.88 -11.69 -8.96
N LEU A 500 -12.68 -12.83 -8.30
CA LEU A 500 -13.13 -13.05 -6.93
C LEU A 500 -12.12 -12.51 -5.92
N CYS A 501 -10.87 -12.96 -5.99
CA CYS A 501 -9.80 -12.58 -5.07
C CYS A 501 -8.42 -12.96 -5.62
N VAL A 502 -7.40 -12.86 -4.76
CA VAL A 502 -6.07 -13.40 -5.01
C VAL A 502 -5.66 -14.33 -3.88
N THR A 503 -4.71 -15.22 -4.15
CA THR A 503 -4.09 -16.05 -3.11
C THR A 503 -3.12 -15.21 -2.26
N LEU A 504 -2.85 -15.65 -1.03
CA LEU A 504 -1.58 -15.32 -0.39
C LEU A 504 -0.41 -15.87 -1.23
N PRO A 505 0.80 -15.33 -1.08
CA PRO A 505 1.95 -15.77 -1.87
C PRO A 505 2.23 -17.28 -1.73
N VAL A 506 2.29 -17.98 -2.86
CA VAL A 506 2.60 -19.41 -3.02
C VAL A 506 4.05 -19.56 -3.50
N THR A 507 4.76 -20.63 -3.12
CA THR A 507 6.16 -20.87 -3.53
C THR A 507 6.38 -20.78 -5.04
N ASP A 508 7.60 -20.39 -5.40
CA ASP A 508 8.15 -20.35 -6.76
C ASP A 508 8.64 -21.71 -7.26
N GLU A 509 8.60 -22.77 -6.45
CA GLU A 509 8.96 -24.14 -6.86
C GLU A 509 8.14 -24.65 -8.06
N TYR A 510 6.97 -24.09 -8.30
CA TYR A 510 6.10 -24.45 -9.43
C TYR A 510 6.35 -23.59 -10.69
N GLU A 511 7.29 -22.64 -10.66
CA GLU A 511 7.48 -21.65 -11.71
C GLU A 511 7.77 -22.29 -13.08
N GLU A 512 8.66 -23.28 -13.15
CA GLU A 512 8.97 -23.97 -14.41
C GLU A 512 7.74 -24.68 -14.99
N ALA A 513 6.99 -25.38 -14.14
CA ALA A 513 5.76 -26.04 -14.53
C ALA A 513 4.71 -25.03 -15.00
N ILE A 514 4.60 -23.87 -14.34
CA ILE A 514 3.70 -22.78 -14.73
C ILE A 514 4.13 -22.20 -16.08
N GLN A 515 5.41 -21.95 -16.30
CA GLN A 515 5.91 -21.37 -17.55
C GLN A 515 5.67 -22.28 -18.77
N SER A 516 5.63 -23.60 -18.57
CA SER A 516 5.28 -24.57 -19.61
C SER A 516 3.81 -24.52 -20.06
N LEU A 517 2.94 -23.83 -19.31
CA LEU A 517 1.52 -23.76 -19.63
C LEU A 517 1.25 -22.75 -20.75
N PRO A 518 0.28 -23.04 -21.65
CA PRO A 518 -0.05 -22.14 -22.74
C PRO A 518 -0.64 -20.84 -22.21
N LEU A 519 -0.21 -19.74 -22.84
CA LEU A 519 -0.82 -18.42 -22.65
C LEU A 519 -2.18 -18.40 -23.33
N GLN A 520 -3.16 -17.82 -22.64
CA GLN A 520 -4.54 -17.65 -23.09
C GLN A 520 -5.02 -16.26 -22.69
N THR A 521 -5.99 -15.73 -23.42
CA THR A 521 -6.62 -14.44 -23.10
C THR A 521 -7.79 -14.66 -22.16
N PHE A 522 -7.88 -13.85 -21.11
CA PHE A 522 -8.97 -13.87 -20.15
C PHE A 522 -9.58 -12.47 -20.03
N SER A 523 -10.91 -12.41 -20.05
CA SER A 523 -11.68 -11.16 -19.91
C SER A 523 -12.25 -11.06 -18.50
N PHE A 524 -12.13 -9.91 -17.84
CA PHE A 524 -12.65 -9.69 -16.49
C PHE A 524 -13.43 -8.38 -16.37
N GLY A 525 -14.49 -8.42 -15.57
CA GLY A 525 -15.20 -7.21 -15.12
C GLY A 525 -16.07 -6.53 -16.17
N GLY A 526 -16.45 -5.28 -15.89
CA GLY A 526 -17.33 -4.48 -16.75
C GLY A 526 -18.76 -5.03 -16.82
N LYS A 527 -19.52 -4.54 -17.81
CA LYS A 527 -20.94 -4.93 -18.00
C LYS A 527 -21.11 -6.38 -18.45
N GLY A 528 -20.09 -6.99 -19.07
CA GLY A 528 -20.12 -8.40 -19.46
C GLY A 528 -20.04 -9.37 -18.28
N CYS A 529 -19.54 -8.91 -17.13
CA CYS A 529 -19.46 -9.74 -15.93
C CYS A 529 -20.84 -9.83 -15.23
N LYS A 530 -21.57 -10.94 -15.44
CA LYS A 530 -22.90 -11.21 -14.88
C LYS A 530 -22.98 -10.99 -13.35
N ILE A 531 -21.91 -11.31 -12.62
CA ILE A 531 -21.84 -11.11 -11.16
C ILE A 531 -21.73 -9.61 -10.81
N CYS A 532 -20.90 -8.84 -11.53
CA CYS A 532 -20.79 -7.39 -11.32
C CYS A 532 -22.11 -6.68 -11.65
N GLU A 533 -22.77 -7.11 -12.73
CA GLU A 533 -24.07 -6.59 -13.13
C GLU A 533 -25.14 -6.85 -12.06
N LYS A 534 -25.24 -8.08 -11.56
CA LYS A 534 -26.17 -8.44 -10.47
C LYS A 534 -25.91 -7.62 -9.20
N LEU A 535 -24.66 -7.55 -8.75
CA LEU A 535 -24.30 -6.78 -7.54
C LEU A 535 -24.61 -5.28 -7.68
N SER A 536 -24.47 -4.74 -8.89
CA SER A 536 -24.82 -3.34 -9.16
C SER A 536 -26.33 -3.12 -9.08
N LYS A 537 -27.14 -4.06 -9.60
CA LYS A 537 -28.61 -4.03 -9.47
C LYS A 537 -29.06 -4.17 -8.02
N ASP A 538 -28.55 -5.14 -7.27
CA ASP A 538 -28.93 -5.37 -5.86
C ASP A 538 -28.61 -4.16 -4.95
N SER A 539 -27.55 -3.41 -5.25
CA SER A 539 -27.20 -2.17 -4.53
C SER A 539 -28.25 -1.06 -4.69
N SER A 540 -29.01 -1.07 -5.79
CA SER A 540 -30.11 -0.11 -6.04
C SER A 540 -31.40 -0.45 -5.27
N VAL A 541 -31.56 -1.68 -4.80
CA VAL A 541 -32.76 -2.16 -4.09
C VAL A 541 -32.65 -1.97 -2.57
N ARG A 542 -31.43 -2.03 -2.01
CA ARG A 542 -31.19 -1.86 -0.56
C ARG A 542 -31.35 -0.42 -0.04
N THR A 543 -31.61 0.57 -0.90
CA THR A 543 -31.89 1.97 -0.51
C THR A 543 -33.25 2.16 0.18
N HIS A 544 -34.11 1.14 0.24
CA HIS A 544 -35.50 1.24 0.72
C HIS A 544 -35.85 0.49 2.03
N ILE A 545 -34.89 -0.12 2.75
CA ILE A 545 -35.21 -0.88 3.98
C ILE A 545 -34.66 -0.19 5.23
N SER A 546 -35.56 -0.06 6.21
CA SER A 546 -35.55 0.76 7.41
C SER A 546 -34.40 0.57 8.40
N THR A 547 -34.08 1.69 9.04
CA THR A 547 -33.27 1.92 10.24
C THR A 547 -33.42 0.88 11.35
N LEU A 548 -32.29 0.31 11.80
CA LEU A 548 -32.13 -0.19 13.18
C LEU A 548 -31.25 0.81 13.96
N PRO A 549 -31.52 1.03 15.25
CA PRO A 549 -30.87 2.09 16.03
C PRO A 549 -29.39 1.77 16.30
N PRO A 550 -28.53 2.80 16.41
CA PRO A 550 -27.11 2.63 16.67
C PRO A 550 -26.88 2.17 18.11
N VAL A 551 -26.23 1.02 18.28
CA VAL A 551 -25.74 0.57 19.59
C VAL A 551 -24.45 1.31 19.91
N GLY A 552 -24.52 2.19 20.91
CA GLY A 552 -23.42 2.58 21.81
C GLY A 552 -22.17 3.20 21.18
N SER A 553 -22.21 4.51 20.91
CA SER A 553 -21.01 5.31 20.62
C SER A 553 -20.09 5.40 21.85
N THR A 554 -19.04 4.59 21.87
CA THR A 554 -17.90 4.84 22.76
C THR A 554 -16.97 5.83 22.07
N ILE A 555 -16.62 6.91 22.78
CA ILE A 555 -15.80 8.04 22.32
C ILE A 555 -14.54 7.52 21.60
N ILE A 556 -14.53 7.66 20.26
CA ILE A 556 -13.47 7.21 19.37
C ILE A 556 -12.30 8.18 19.50
N ARG A 557 -11.27 7.80 20.26
CA ARG A 557 -9.94 8.40 20.10
C ARG A 557 -9.39 7.99 18.74
N ARG A 558 -9.09 8.97 17.89
CA ARG A 558 -8.53 8.77 16.54
C ARG A 558 -7.26 7.89 16.62
N PRO A 559 -7.19 6.77 15.87
CA PRO A 559 -6.06 5.86 15.92
C PRO A 559 -4.81 6.38 15.20
N LYS A 560 -3.65 5.90 15.66
CA LYS A 560 -2.31 6.19 15.16
C LYS A 560 -2.09 5.52 13.80
N PHE A 561 -1.76 6.31 12.78
CA PHE A 561 -1.42 5.82 11.45
C PHE A 561 0.08 5.51 11.38
N THR A 562 0.44 4.23 11.47
CA THR A 562 1.78 3.74 11.08
C THR A 562 1.64 2.92 9.81
N VAL A 563 1.41 3.59 8.68
CA VAL A 563 1.49 2.97 7.36
C VAL A 563 2.95 3.08 6.91
N MET A 564 3.82 2.17 7.36
CA MET A 564 5.01 1.88 6.57
C MET A 564 4.60 0.92 5.45
N PRO A 565 4.80 1.24 4.15
CA PRO A 565 4.53 0.29 3.08
C PRO A 565 5.37 -0.99 3.28
N ALA A 566 4.72 -2.16 3.23
CA ALA A 566 5.32 -3.46 3.56
C ALA A 566 6.63 -3.78 2.82
N LYS A 567 6.86 -3.17 1.64
CA LYS A 567 8.12 -3.30 0.90
C LYS A 567 9.38 -2.85 1.65
N TRP A 568 9.27 -1.81 2.47
CA TRP A 568 10.43 -1.25 3.16
C TRP A 568 10.94 -2.16 4.28
N LYS A 569 10.13 -3.14 4.71
CA LYS A 569 10.55 -4.25 5.59
C LYS A 569 10.95 -5.52 4.83
N ILE A 570 10.44 -5.73 3.60
CA ILE A 570 10.62 -6.98 2.83
C ILE A 570 11.93 -6.98 2.02
N ALA A 571 12.34 -5.87 1.40
CA ALA A 571 13.61 -5.79 0.67
C ALA A 571 14.82 -6.05 1.59
N LYS A 572 14.76 -5.53 2.83
CA LYS A 572 15.75 -5.73 3.90
C LYS A 572 15.91 -7.17 4.37
N ASN A 573 14.89 -8.01 4.17
CA ASN A 573 15.01 -9.43 4.50
C ASN A 573 15.77 -10.22 3.42
N ARG A 574 15.88 -9.75 2.17
CA ARG A 574 16.46 -10.51 1.05
C ARG A 574 17.96 -10.74 1.18
N ARG A 575 18.74 -9.76 1.65
CA ARG A 575 20.20 -9.90 1.85
C ARG A 575 20.52 -10.74 3.09
N ARG A 576 19.78 -10.51 4.19
CA ARG A 576 19.84 -11.35 5.40
C ARG A 576 19.43 -12.81 5.13
N TYR A 577 18.47 -13.01 4.23
CA TYR A 577 17.98 -14.31 3.77
C TYR A 577 19.00 -15.06 2.90
N ASN A 578 19.56 -14.41 1.87
CA ASN A 578 20.56 -15.05 1.00
C ASN A 578 21.87 -15.37 1.74
N ARG A 579 22.28 -14.57 2.73
CA ARG A 579 23.46 -14.85 3.56
C ARG A 579 23.23 -16.04 4.51
N LYS A 580 22.01 -16.18 5.07
CA LYS A 580 21.61 -17.38 5.83
C LYS A 580 21.42 -18.61 4.95
N ARG A 581 20.99 -18.44 3.68
CA ARG A 581 20.82 -19.53 2.70
C ARG A 581 22.14 -20.24 2.39
N ARG A 582 23.28 -19.52 2.33
CA ARG A 582 24.61 -20.15 2.17
C ARG A 582 25.12 -20.87 3.42
N VAL A 583 24.69 -20.48 4.62
CA VAL A 583 25.20 -21.05 5.89
C VAL A 583 24.33 -22.21 6.38
N MET A 584 23.01 -22.19 6.14
CA MET A 584 22.10 -23.25 6.62
C MET A 584 22.03 -24.48 5.70
N TYR A 585 22.33 -24.34 4.41
CA TYR A 585 22.27 -25.44 3.43
C TYR A 585 23.66 -26.05 3.11
N ALA A 586 24.71 -25.58 3.78
CA ALA A 586 26.05 -26.15 3.70
C ALA A 586 26.35 -27.16 4.83
N ARG A 587 25.32 -27.63 5.56
CA ARG A 587 25.44 -28.67 6.60
C ARG A 587 24.26 -29.63 6.59
#